data_AF-A0A3D9L6U6-F1
#
_entry.id   AF-A0A3D9L6U6-F1
#
_cell.length_a   1.000
_cell.length_b   1.000
_cell.length_c   1.000
_cell.angle_alpha   90.00
_cell.angle_beta   90.00
_cell.angle_gamma   90.00
#
_symmetry.space_group_name_H-M   'P 1'
#
loop_
_entity.id
_entity.type
_entity.pdbx_description
1 polymer ?
#
loop_
_entity_poly.entity_id
_entity_poly.type
_entity_poly.pdbx_seq_one_letter_code
_entity_poly.pdbx_strand_id
1 'polypeptide(L)'
;MKNILMCAMALTSLLAFSCKTTKSGNEQAALQKAIWYNWTGGIAGVGGTNYEISFEIPDGASYEVLSATIDGNTIPVDKVSKAENVLTVFLSENRSANQRSKDQPMINNPTPNYRTENPKSGQIELLFNDKSVTIEVTNFEKTDSKNYK
;
A
#
# COMPACT_ATOMS: atom_id res chain seq x y z
N MET A 1 7.90 68.46 -35.16
CA MET A 1 6.64 67.77 -35.49
C MET A 1 6.89 66.26 -35.47
N LYS A 2 6.04 65.51 -34.75
CA LYS A 2 5.86 64.04 -34.73
C LYS A 2 7.03 63.20 -34.18
N ASN A 3 6.99 62.71 -32.94
CA ASN A 3 6.22 61.59 -32.34
C ASN A 3 6.65 60.17 -32.75
N ILE A 4 6.99 59.40 -31.70
CA ILE A 4 6.82 57.95 -31.50
C ILE A 4 7.89 57.04 -32.14
N LEU A 5 8.65 56.31 -31.31
CA LEU A 5 8.43 54.86 -31.11
C LEU A 5 9.37 54.31 -30.03
N MET A 6 8.78 53.86 -28.91
CA MET A 6 9.39 52.96 -27.94
C MET A 6 9.71 51.61 -28.60
N CYS A 7 10.91 51.08 -28.35
CA CYS A 7 11.30 49.66 -28.37
C CYS A 7 12.76 49.61 -27.89
N ALA A 8 13.24 48.70 -27.06
CA ALA A 8 12.65 47.58 -26.36
C ALA A 8 13.64 47.16 -25.26
N MET A 9 13.07 46.68 -24.15
CA MET A 9 13.60 45.66 -23.23
C MET A 9 15.10 45.66 -22.95
N ALA A 10 15.46 46.31 -21.83
CA ALA A 10 16.60 45.89 -21.05
C ALA A 10 16.42 44.40 -20.68
N LEU A 11 17.34 43.59 -21.20
CA LEU A 11 17.49 42.17 -20.94
C LEU A 11 17.63 41.97 -19.43
N THR A 12 16.54 41.66 -18.74
CA THR A 12 16.57 41.24 -17.35
C THR A 12 17.28 39.91 -17.29
N SER A 13 18.45 39.94 -16.65
CA SER A 13 19.23 38.79 -16.22
C SER A 13 18.28 37.76 -15.62
N LEU A 14 18.02 36.68 -16.37
CA LEU A 14 17.37 35.50 -15.86
C LEU A 14 18.36 34.91 -14.85
N LEU A 15 18.22 35.32 -13.59
CA LEU A 15 18.69 34.52 -12.47
C LEU A 15 17.93 33.21 -12.60
N ALA A 16 18.55 32.24 -13.25
CA ALA A 16 18.15 30.86 -13.13
C ALA A 16 18.34 30.51 -11.65
N PHE A 17 17.31 30.77 -10.84
CA PHE A 17 17.02 29.97 -9.68
C PHE A 17 16.83 28.56 -10.23
N SER A 18 17.93 27.82 -10.38
CA SER A 18 17.88 26.40 -10.19
C SER A 18 17.32 26.23 -8.79
N CYS A 19 15.99 26.13 -8.71
CA CYS A 19 15.31 25.53 -7.60
C CYS A 19 15.73 24.06 -7.63
N LYS A 20 16.99 23.80 -7.22
CA LYS A 20 17.32 22.56 -6.57
C LYS A 20 16.50 22.62 -5.30
N THR A 21 15.28 22.11 -5.37
CA THR A 21 14.60 21.58 -4.21
C THR A 21 15.51 20.47 -3.69
N THR A 22 16.50 20.86 -2.91
CA THR A 22 17.10 20.00 -1.91
C THR A 22 15.94 19.55 -1.04
N LYS A 23 15.38 18.37 -1.35
CA LYS A 23 14.61 17.55 -0.41
C LYS A 23 15.58 17.18 0.72
N SER A 24 15.79 18.13 1.61
CA SER A 24 16.56 17.95 2.83
C SER A 24 15.60 17.40 3.88
N GLY A 25 15.69 16.10 4.15
CA GLY A 25 15.13 15.48 5.35
C GLY A 25 14.18 14.31 5.03
N ASN A 26 14.67 13.08 5.20
CA ASN A 26 13.95 11.80 5.16
C ASN A 26 13.27 11.44 3.83
N GLU A 27 14.03 10.83 2.91
CA GLU A 27 13.52 10.03 1.78
C GLU A 27 12.86 8.73 2.28
N GLN A 28 11.86 8.84 3.15
CA GLN A 28 11.12 7.69 3.67
C GLN A 28 9.91 7.41 2.78
N ALA A 29 9.59 6.13 2.62
CA ALA A 29 8.44 5.71 1.87
C ALA A 29 7.14 6.26 2.50
N ALA A 30 6.29 6.88 1.68
CA ALA A 30 5.10 7.60 2.16
C ALA A 30 3.84 6.82 1.80
N LEU A 31 2.98 6.52 2.79
CA LEU A 31 1.72 5.82 2.56
C LEU A 31 0.81 6.60 1.59
N GLN A 32 0.42 5.95 0.50
CA GLN A 32 -0.48 6.51 -0.52
C GLN A 32 -1.90 5.95 -0.39
N LYS A 33 -1.99 4.63 -0.13
CA LYS A 33 -3.28 3.92 -0.07
C LYS A 33 -3.15 2.72 0.86
N ALA A 34 -4.20 2.45 1.61
CA ALA A 34 -4.36 1.19 2.33
C ALA A 34 -5.82 0.77 2.26
N ILE A 35 -6.09 -0.30 1.51
CA ILE A 35 -7.43 -0.87 1.41
C ILE A 35 -7.45 -2.31 1.89
N TRP A 36 -8.65 -2.78 2.22
CA TRP A 36 -8.91 -4.18 2.48
C TRP A 36 -10.27 -4.59 1.94
N TYR A 37 -10.40 -5.87 1.62
CA TYR A 37 -11.64 -6.47 1.19
C TYR A 37 -11.68 -7.94 1.57
N ASN A 38 -12.90 -8.44 1.80
CA ASN A 38 -13.11 -9.87 1.97
C ASN A 38 -13.27 -10.52 0.60
N TRP A 39 -12.92 -11.78 0.52
CA TRP A 39 -13.20 -12.56 -0.66
C TRP A 39 -13.71 -13.95 -0.33
N THR A 40 -14.48 -14.51 -1.26
CA THR A 40 -14.90 -15.91 -1.25
C THR A 40 -14.44 -16.60 -2.53
N GLY A 41 -14.03 -17.85 -2.40
CA GLY A 41 -13.72 -18.71 -3.54
C GLY A 41 -14.98 -19.44 -4.03
N GLY A 42 -14.84 -20.15 -5.15
CA GLY A 42 -15.92 -20.97 -5.71
C GLY A 42 -16.27 -22.22 -4.90
N ILE A 43 -15.55 -22.49 -3.80
CA ILE A 43 -15.72 -23.63 -2.90
C ILE A 43 -16.26 -23.13 -1.56
N ALA A 44 -17.30 -23.80 -1.03
CA ALA A 44 -17.87 -23.47 0.26
C ALA A 44 -16.81 -23.49 1.37
N GLY A 45 -16.81 -22.47 2.23
CA GLY A 45 -15.86 -22.33 3.33
C GLY A 45 -14.48 -21.82 2.95
N VAL A 46 -14.22 -21.58 1.66
CA VAL A 46 -12.97 -21.00 1.17
C VAL A 46 -13.14 -19.50 0.98
N GLY A 47 -12.32 -18.73 1.67
CA GLY A 47 -12.34 -17.27 1.63
C GLY A 47 -11.32 -16.70 2.60
N GLY A 48 -11.26 -15.37 2.63
CA GLY A 48 -10.31 -14.67 3.46
C GLY A 48 -10.45 -13.16 3.36
N THR A 49 -9.42 -12.49 3.83
CA THR A 49 -9.31 -11.03 3.76
C THR A 49 -8.00 -10.66 3.06
N ASN A 50 -8.10 -9.82 2.04
CA ASN A 50 -6.95 -9.29 1.34
C ASN A 50 -6.74 -7.83 1.70
N TYR A 51 -5.48 -7.41 1.62
CA TYR A 51 -5.05 -6.05 1.84
C TYR A 51 -4.22 -5.60 0.64
N GLU A 52 -4.37 -4.33 0.26
CA GLU A 52 -3.54 -3.67 -0.74
C GLU A 52 -3.04 -2.37 -0.14
N ILE A 53 -1.72 -2.30 0.08
CA ILE A 53 -1.06 -1.18 0.73
C ILE A 53 -0.04 -0.61 -0.25
N SER A 54 -0.24 0.64 -0.66
CA SER A 54 0.63 1.35 -1.59
C SER A 54 1.35 2.48 -0.89
N PHE A 55 2.62 2.65 -1.20
CA PHE A 55 3.42 3.76 -0.72
C PHE A 55 4.36 4.26 -1.82
N GLU A 56 4.62 5.56 -1.79
CA GLU A 56 5.61 6.20 -2.66
C GLU A 56 7.01 5.85 -2.17
N ILE A 57 7.89 5.50 -3.09
CA ILE A 57 9.29 5.14 -2.84
C ILE A 57 10.20 6.00 -3.74
N PRO A 58 11.44 6.30 -3.32
CA PRO A 58 12.37 7.03 -4.18
C PRO A 58 12.62 6.28 -5.49
N ASP A 59 12.78 7.04 -6.58
CA ASP A 59 13.11 6.45 -7.87
C ASP A 59 14.49 5.79 -7.84
N GLY A 60 14.64 4.67 -8.56
CA GLY A 60 15.86 3.87 -8.54
C GLY A 60 16.18 3.16 -7.22
N ALA A 61 15.36 3.29 -6.17
CA ALA A 61 15.59 2.59 -4.90
C ALA A 61 15.47 1.07 -5.05
N SER A 62 16.43 0.36 -4.45
CA SER A 62 16.31 -1.07 -4.14
C SER A 62 15.38 -1.24 -2.95
N TYR A 63 14.55 -2.29 -2.99
CA TYR A 63 13.60 -2.57 -1.94
C TYR A 63 13.42 -4.08 -1.73
N GLU A 64 13.17 -4.47 -0.49
CA GLU A 64 12.70 -5.79 -0.10
C GLU A 64 11.62 -5.63 0.97
N VAL A 65 10.55 -6.43 0.90
CA VAL A 65 9.55 -6.49 1.97
C VAL A 65 9.98 -7.56 2.96
N LEU A 66 10.36 -7.13 4.17
CA LEU A 66 10.85 -8.03 5.22
C LEU A 66 9.68 -8.67 5.96
N SER A 67 8.69 -7.85 6.35
CA SER A 67 7.52 -8.33 7.08
C SER A 67 6.32 -7.41 6.89
N ALA A 68 5.14 -7.97 7.10
CA ALA A 68 3.89 -7.23 7.12
C ALA A 68 3.03 -7.72 8.28
N THR A 69 2.54 -6.80 9.10
CA THR A 69 1.64 -7.10 10.21
C THR A 69 0.36 -6.28 10.11
N ILE A 70 -0.77 -6.87 10.50
CA ILE A 70 -2.07 -6.21 10.61
C ILE A 70 -2.66 -6.56 11.98
N ASP A 71 -2.99 -5.54 12.77
CA ASP A 71 -3.45 -5.67 14.17
C ASP A 71 -2.57 -6.62 14.99
N GLY A 72 -1.25 -6.51 14.81
CA GLY A 72 -0.24 -7.31 15.51
C GLY A 72 -0.02 -8.73 14.97
N ASN A 73 -0.76 -9.15 13.93
CA ASN A 73 -0.60 -10.47 13.33
C ASN A 73 0.23 -10.38 12.05
N THR A 74 1.27 -11.20 11.92
CA THR A 74 2.01 -11.32 10.66
C THR A 74 1.11 -11.90 9.57
N ILE A 75 0.97 -11.17 8.47
CA ILE A 75 0.19 -11.60 7.31
C ILE A 75 1.17 -11.94 6.17
N PRO A 76 1.01 -13.09 5.50
CA PRO A 76 1.82 -13.42 4.34
C PRO A 76 1.70 -12.36 3.24
N VAL A 77 2.85 -12.00 2.66
CA VAL A 77 2.91 -11.21 1.44
C VAL A 77 2.58 -12.13 0.27
N ASP A 78 1.47 -11.84 -0.41
CA ASP A 78 1.02 -12.59 -1.59
C ASP A 78 1.77 -12.11 -2.83
N LYS A 79 1.86 -10.79 -3.01
CA LYS A 79 2.51 -10.17 -4.16
C LYS A 79 3.05 -8.81 -3.80
N VAL A 80 4.14 -8.43 -4.46
CA VAL A 80 4.64 -7.06 -4.49
C VAL A 80 4.67 -6.58 -5.93
N SER A 81 4.24 -5.36 -6.19
CA SER A 81 4.34 -4.73 -7.52
C SER A 81 4.83 -3.30 -7.41
N LYS A 82 5.69 -2.89 -8.33
CA LYS A 82 6.12 -1.50 -8.48
C LYS A 82 5.61 -0.94 -9.80
N ALA A 83 5.01 0.24 -9.76
CA ALA A 83 4.70 1.05 -10.92
C ALA A 83 5.27 2.45 -10.67
N GLU A 84 6.20 2.90 -11.51
CA GLU A 84 6.95 4.15 -11.30
C GLU A 84 7.57 4.21 -9.89
N ASN A 85 7.28 5.26 -9.14
CA ASN A 85 7.69 5.50 -7.77
C ASN A 85 6.68 4.96 -6.74
N VAL A 86 5.73 4.11 -7.12
CA VAL A 86 4.75 3.52 -6.18
C VAL A 86 5.01 2.03 -6.02
N LEU A 87 5.26 1.61 -4.79
CA LEU A 87 5.31 0.20 -4.40
C LEU A 87 3.97 -0.19 -3.78
N THR A 88 3.39 -1.28 -4.26
CA THR A 88 2.15 -1.86 -3.73
C THR A 88 2.44 -3.26 -3.20
N VAL A 89 2.10 -3.48 -1.94
CA VAL A 89 2.21 -4.76 -1.24
C VAL A 89 0.80 -5.33 -1.08
N PHE A 90 0.60 -6.53 -1.62
CA PHE A 90 -0.63 -7.30 -1.49
C PHE A 90 -0.44 -8.36 -0.42
N LEU A 91 -1.34 -8.37 0.56
CA LEU A 91 -1.33 -9.33 1.66
C LEU A 91 -2.60 -10.17 1.62
N SER A 92 -2.49 -11.43 2.02
CA SER A 92 -3.64 -12.35 2.06
C SER A 92 -3.71 -13.09 3.39
N GLU A 93 -4.78 -12.85 4.13
CA GLU A 93 -5.15 -13.62 5.32
C GLU A 93 -6.14 -14.72 4.91
N ASN A 94 -5.61 -15.93 4.73
CA ASN A 94 -6.42 -17.13 4.52
C ASN A 94 -6.87 -17.70 5.86
N ARG A 95 -8.18 -17.77 6.10
CA ARG A 95 -8.73 -18.56 7.22
C ARG A 95 -9.57 -19.68 6.66
N SER A 96 -8.92 -20.82 6.41
CA SER A 96 -9.65 -22.05 6.13
C SER A 96 -10.53 -22.42 7.32
N ALA A 97 -11.79 -22.79 7.07
CA ALA A 97 -12.73 -23.27 8.09
C ALA A 97 -12.29 -24.60 8.77
N ASN A 98 -11.15 -25.17 8.37
CA ASN A 98 -10.75 -26.56 8.65
C ASN A 98 -10.01 -26.79 9.97
N GLN A 99 -9.84 -25.80 10.84
CA GLN A 99 -9.47 -26.08 12.24
C GLN A 99 -10.73 -26.32 13.08
N ARG A 100 -11.47 -27.41 12.81
CA ARG A 100 -12.45 -27.94 13.75
C ARG A 100 -11.97 -29.25 14.35
N SER A 101 -12.00 -29.32 15.67
CA SER A 101 -11.86 -30.57 16.43
C SER A 101 -12.85 -31.61 15.88
N LYS A 102 -12.45 -32.89 15.87
CA LYS A 102 -13.25 -34.05 15.42
C LYS A 102 -14.64 -34.15 16.06
N ASP A 103 -14.87 -33.42 17.15
CA ASP A 103 -16.07 -33.53 17.99
C ASP A 103 -17.14 -32.46 17.72
N GLN A 104 -16.97 -31.55 16.76
CA GLN A 104 -18.01 -30.57 16.42
C GLN A 104 -18.96 -31.09 15.33
N PRO A 105 -20.29 -30.96 15.49
CA PRO A 105 -21.27 -31.38 14.49
C PRO A 105 -21.03 -30.68 13.15
N MET A 106 -21.20 -31.42 12.06
CA MET A 106 -21.15 -30.90 10.69
C MET A 106 -22.15 -29.74 10.57
N ILE A 107 -21.63 -28.52 10.44
CA ILE A 107 -22.42 -27.42 9.90
C ILE A 107 -22.35 -27.59 8.40
N ASN A 108 -23.48 -27.92 7.76
CA ASN A 108 -23.54 -28.32 6.35
C ASN A 108 -23.04 -27.24 5.37
N ASN A 109 -22.85 -25.99 5.80
CA ASN A 109 -22.20 -24.94 5.02
C ASN A 109 -21.09 -24.28 5.86
N PRO A 110 -19.81 -24.61 5.65
CA PRO A 110 -18.73 -23.83 6.25
C PRO A 110 -18.79 -22.41 5.69
N THR A 111 -18.98 -21.42 6.56
CA THR A 111 -18.81 -20.01 6.20
C THR A 111 -17.32 -19.67 6.28
N PRO A 112 -16.73 -19.04 5.25
CA PRO A 112 -15.35 -18.57 5.35
C PRO A 112 -15.25 -17.56 6.51
N ASN A 113 -14.21 -17.70 7.32
CA ASN A 113 -13.96 -16.80 8.44
C ASN A 113 -13.19 -15.59 7.89
N TYR A 114 -13.88 -14.49 7.59
CA TYR A 114 -13.23 -13.26 7.16
C TYR A 114 -13.32 -12.18 8.23
N ARG A 115 -12.47 -11.17 8.12
CA ARG A 115 -12.51 -10.00 9.00
C ARG A 115 -13.83 -9.24 8.82
N THR A 116 -14.49 -8.91 9.93
CA THR A 116 -15.73 -8.12 9.96
C THR A 116 -15.48 -6.65 10.32
N GLU A 117 -14.46 -6.40 11.13
CA GLU A 117 -14.10 -5.07 11.64
C GLU A 117 -12.95 -4.44 10.84
N ASN A 118 -12.96 -3.11 10.74
CA ASN A 118 -11.85 -2.39 10.10
C ASN A 118 -10.53 -2.70 10.80
N PRO A 119 -9.43 -2.94 10.06
CA PRO A 119 -8.09 -3.01 10.66
C PRO A 119 -7.77 -1.71 11.38
N LYS A 120 -7.24 -1.83 12.60
CA LYS A 120 -6.91 -0.69 13.46
C LYS A 120 -5.51 -0.17 13.17
N SER A 121 -4.62 -1.08 12.79
CA SER A 121 -3.20 -0.81 12.57
C SER A 121 -2.59 -1.82 11.62
N GLY A 122 -1.56 -1.39 10.90
CA GLY A 122 -0.68 -2.23 10.13
C GLY A 122 0.74 -1.69 10.16
N GLN A 123 1.71 -2.57 9.96
CA GLN A 123 3.11 -2.18 9.80
C GLN A 123 3.72 -2.98 8.65
N ILE A 124 4.40 -2.29 7.75
CA ILE A 124 5.18 -2.90 6.68
C ILE A 124 6.64 -2.57 6.93
N GLU A 125 7.45 -3.61 7.15
CA GLU A 125 8.89 -3.47 7.31
C GLU A 125 9.56 -3.71 5.96
N LEU A 126 10.41 -2.75 5.56
CA LEU A 126 11.02 -2.70 4.25
C LEU A 126 12.52 -2.50 4.42
N LEU A 127 13.32 -3.20 3.63
CA LEU A 127 14.71 -2.86 3.44
C LEU A 127 14.81 -1.94 2.22
N PHE A 128 15.10 -0.66 2.42
CA PHE A 128 15.37 0.31 1.35
C PHE A 128 16.85 0.65 1.31
N ASN A 129 17.52 0.36 0.19
CA ASN A 129 18.96 0.65 0.02
C ASN A 129 19.77 0.24 1.27
N ASP A 130 19.56 -1.01 1.70
CA ASP A 130 20.18 -1.64 2.87
C ASP A 130 19.82 -1.01 4.24
N LYS A 131 18.77 -0.20 4.32
CA LYS A 131 18.25 0.36 5.58
C LYS A 131 16.84 -0.15 5.86
N SER A 132 16.62 -0.72 7.04
CA SER A 132 15.28 -1.10 7.48
C SER A 132 14.45 0.16 7.78
N VAL A 133 13.23 0.19 7.26
CA VAL A 133 12.24 1.24 7.45
C VAL A 133 10.91 0.56 7.75
N THR A 134 10.25 1.01 8.80
CA THR A 134 8.89 0.58 9.14
C THR A 134 7.90 1.65 8.70
N ILE A 135 6.94 1.28 7.87
CA ILE A 135 5.80 2.12 7.49
C ILE A 135 4.62 1.72 8.37
N GLU A 136 4.09 2.68 9.13
CA GLU A 136 2.84 2.52 9.88
C GLU A 136 1.62 2.80 8.98
N VAL A 137 0.58 1.98 9.14
CA VAL A 137 -0.67 2.07 8.40
C VAL A 137 -1.80 2.16 9.42
N THR A 138 -2.47 3.31 9.50
CA THR A 138 -3.51 3.55 10.52
C THR A 138 -4.90 3.78 9.93
N ASN A 139 -5.00 4.00 8.62
CA ASN A 139 -6.25 4.34 7.94
C ASN A 139 -6.52 3.37 6.79
N PHE A 140 -7.17 2.25 7.11
CA PHE A 140 -7.65 1.30 6.12
C PHE A 140 -9.03 1.67 5.62
N GLU A 141 -9.19 1.70 4.30
CA GLU A 141 -10.49 1.83 3.65
C GLU A 141 -11.02 0.45 3.23
N LYS A 142 -12.28 0.16 3.56
CA LYS A 142 -12.93 -1.08 3.15
C LYS A 142 -13.49 -0.92 1.74
N THR A 143 -13.14 -1.84 0.84
CA THR A 143 -13.75 -1.92 -0.49
C THR A 143 -14.70 -3.12 -0.60
N ASP A 144 -15.42 -3.18 -1.71
CA ASP A 144 -16.37 -4.26 -1.99
C ASP A 144 -15.72 -5.64 -1.97
N SER A 145 -16.46 -6.61 -1.42
CA SER A 145 -16.04 -8.01 -1.38
C SER A 145 -15.90 -8.58 -2.80
N LYS A 146 -14.93 -9.48 -2.99
CA LYS A 146 -14.72 -10.16 -4.27
C LYS A 146 -15.15 -11.63 -4.21
N ASN A 147 -15.83 -12.10 -5.25
CA ASN A 147 -16.22 -13.50 -5.37
C ASN A 147 -15.49 -14.09 -6.58
N TYR A 148 -14.55 -15.00 -6.31
CA TYR A 148 -13.78 -15.70 -7.33
C TYR A 148 -14.51 -16.99 -7.68
N LYS A 149 -15.09 -17.07 -8.89
CA LYS A 149 -15.81 -18.25 -9.40
C LYS A 149 -14.88 -19.23 -10.08
#